data_AF-A0A9P1DV18-F1
#
_entry.id   AF-A0A9P1DV18-F1
#
_cell.length_a   1.000
_cell.length_b   1.000
_cell.length_c   1.000
_cell.angle_alpha   90.00
_cell.angle_beta   90.00
_cell.angle_gamma   90.00
#
_symmetry.space_group_name_H-M   'P 1'
#
loop_
_entity.id
_entity.type
_entity.pdbx_description
1 polymer ?
#
loop_
_entity_poly.entity_id
_entity_poly.type
_entity_poly.pdbx_seq_one_letter_code
_entity_poly.pdbx_strand_id
1 'polypeptide(L)'
;MTHFGGIKSASLSHAEQILAGIHEHGSWALVHASQELRRNAEFFLQAVATDGGCLMYAADELCADEKVVLAAVTQDGHALRYASPQLRADPHFALECVKCSSEAMLYIASELRQDPHFTLQAALNGCSTDLVNPRLRIWLERRDELLNLMRETIDKQDLLGIREVIKEAEDHGLPDQDLQEPRMAVKKLIKYSEVTSLWEPLKRNGDGVSPVVLLRGRWLCQLAQQPGARLPRRQDLPAEAVWEHDELQLDSEQYDAGRHLPPTKVVAISYCWHRLEHPDPEGVQLQAIAALTRSALEDLGSAVDLAIFWDFCSLFQEPFLSTLEEEAFQESLKHVAIWYAHKRTQVWVLTANPENWHALGSDGVAASALAEHALGDEGCTVLPYDSRGWPTFERNVAELLACEGGAGQSILLINDDIIKQLSSMRWHEIMERLKAKQAPPKVPSAFCDLLATKTFSRPRDMEMLQEAYSVVFEETMHTMRNLVYCDLGWGDRAAADLSLAVKACFLLVNIELEGWRRWAFGNRSPVTTWQTKVAVSCSKPSRTARHWLRSPCAPTVWVIRAPATSLATCRSVCGWRSWT
;
A
#
# COMPACT_ATOMS: atom_id res chain seq x y z
N MET A 1 -11.67 36.09 65.08
CA MET A 1 -10.36 36.39 65.69
C MET A 1 -10.29 35.75 67.07
N THR A 2 -10.01 34.45 67.19
CA THR A 2 -9.67 33.81 68.47
C THR A 2 -9.13 32.39 68.19
N HIS A 3 -7.84 32.27 67.88
CA HIS A 3 -6.94 31.18 68.35
C HIS A 3 -5.48 31.30 67.91
N PHE A 4 -5.12 32.21 66.98
CA PHE A 4 -3.71 32.50 66.63
C PHE A 4 -3.19 33.80 67.30
N GLY A 5 -3.61 34.08 68.53
CA GLY A 5 -3.17 35.25 69.28
C GLY A 5 -1.79 35.05 69.92
N GLY A 6 -0.71 35.15 69.13
CA GLY A 6 0.64 35.28 69.70
C GLY A 6 1.81 34.84 68.81
N ILE A 7 1.58 34.06 67.76
CA ILE A 7 2.67 33.49 66.96
C ILE A 7 2.90 34.39 65.72
N LYS A 8 3.94 35.23 65.76
CA LYS A 8 4.31 36.13 64.65
C LYS A 8 4.90 35.38 63.44
N SER A 9 5.42 34.16 63.63
CA SER A 9 5.85 33.22 62.58
C SER A 9 5.99 31.81 63.17
N ALA A 10 5.19 30.85 62.70
CA ALA A 10 5.18 29.50 63.26
C ALA A 10 6.25 28.60 62.60
N SER A 11 7.23 28.15 63.37
CA SER A 11 8.31 27.22 62.99
C SER A 11 7.85 25.75 62.99
N LEU A 12 8.73 24.81 62.61
CA LEU A 12 8.49 23.34 62.61
C LEU A 12 7.86 22.80 63.90
N SER A 13 8.19 23.37 65.07
CA SER A 13 7.62 22.96 66.36
C SER A 13 6.11 23.21 66.50
N HIS A 14 5.50 23.95 65.57
CA HIS A 14 4.07 24.27 65.53
C HIS A 14 3.33 23.54 64.40
N ALA A 15 3.99 22.60 63.70
CA ALA A 15 3.43 21.88 62.56
C ALA A 15 2.10 21.19 62.92
N GLU A 16 2.03 20.49 64.06
CA GLU A 16 0.81 19.81 64.52
C GLU A 16 -0.35 20.78 64.80
N GLN A 17 -0.06 21.97 65.34
CA GLN A 17 -1.08 23.00 65.60
C GLN A 17 -1.62 23.60 64.30
N ILE A 18 -0.77 23.75 63.28
CA ILE A 18 -1.17 24.23 61.97
C ILE A 18 -1.98 23.16 61.23
N LEU A 19 -1.58 21.88 61.29
CA LEU A 19 -2.38 20.78 60.74
C LEU A 19 -3.76 20.71 61.39
N ALA A 20 -3.86 20.85 62.71
CA ALA A 20 -5.14 20.96 63.40
C ALA A 20 -5.96 22.16 62.91
N GLY A 21 -5.32 23.31 62.71
CA GLY A 21 -5.96 24.51 62.15
C GLY A 21 -6.45 24.34 60.71
N ILE A 22 -5.77 23.53 59.89
CA ILE A 22 -6.22 23.21 58.52
C ILE A 22 -7.53 22.42 58.55
N HIS A 23 -7.72 21.50 59.50
CA HIS A 23 -8.99 20.80 59.66
C HIS A 23 -10.16 21.75 59.99
N GLU A 24 -9.92 22.81 60.76
CA GLU A 24 -10.98 23.72 61.21
C GLU A 24 -11.23 24.91 60.26
N HIS A 25 -10.19 25.37 59.57
CA HIS A 25 -10.20 26.64 58.83
C HIS A 25 -9.67 26.52 57.39
N GLY A 26 -9.31 25.31 56.96
CA GLY A 26 -8.73 25.03 55.64
C GLY A 26 -7.35 25.66 55.44
N SER A 27 -6.98 25.82 54.18
CA SER A 27 -5.69 26.34 53.71
C SER A 27 -5.32 27.70 54.29
N TRP A 28 -6.28 28.47 54.80
CA TRP A 28 -6.03 29.80 55.40
C TRP A 28 -5.19 29.73 56.67
N ALA A 29 -5.15 28.58 57.36
CA ALA A 29 -4.27 28.35 58.50
C ALA A 29 -2.77 28.48 58.14
N LEU A 30 -2.40 28.31 56.86
CA LEU A 30 -1.02 28.40 56.37
C LEU A 30 -0.50 29.83 56.17
N VAL A 31 -1.34 30.86 56.30
CA VAL A 31 -0.90 32.26 56.22
C VAL A 31 0.18 32.58 57.25
N HIS A 32 0.15 31.91 58.42
CA HIS A 32 1.10 32.11 59.51
C HIS A 32 2.29 31.12 59.51
N ALA A 33 2.34 30.19 58.54
CA ALA A 33 3.43 29.23 58.41
C ALA A 33 4.74 29.92 58.01
N SER A 34 5.84 29.57 58.70
CA SER A 34 7.19 30.04 58.35
C SER A 34 7.66 29.53 56.98
N GLN A 35 8.65 30.20 56.39
CA GLN A 35 9.24 29.77 55.11
C GLN A 35 9.84 28.36 55.15
N GLU A 36 10.41 27.97 56.29
CA GLU A 36 10.96 26.63 56.50
C GLU A 36 9.86 25.56 56.41
N LEU A 37 8.71 25.82 57.04
CA LEU A 37 7.56 24.92 57.01
C LEU A 37 6.90 24.86 55.62
N ARG A 38 6.87 25.99 54.88
CA ARG A 38 6.40 26.07 53.48
C ARG A 38 7.26 25.30 52.49
N ARG A 39 8.50 24.95 52.86
CA ARG A 39 9.41 24.11 52.07
C ARG A 39 9.45 22.66 52.53
N ASN A 40 8.72 22.29 53.58
CA ASN A 40 8.73 20.95 54.12
C ASN A 40 7.71 20.05 53.39
N ALA A 41 8.20 19.16 52.53
CA ALA A 41 7.36 18.26 51.73
C ALA A 41 6.51 17.31 52.58
N GLU A 42 7.05 16.76 53.67
CA GLU A 42 6.35 15.79 54.53
C GLU A 42 5.16 16.44 55.26
N PHE A 43 5.34 17.68 55.73
CA PHE A 43 4.26 18.50 56.26
C PHE A 43 3.21 18.81 55.19
N PHE A 44 3.63 19.18 53.97
CA PHE A 44 2.69 19.49 52.89
C PHE A 44 1.90 18.29 52.43
N LEU A 45 2.47 17.08 52.40
CA LEU A 45 1.72 15.86 52.11
C LEU A 45 0.57 15.63 53.10
N GLN A 46 0.78 15.94 54.39
CA GLN A 46 -0.28 15.85 55.40
C GLN A 46 -1.31 16.99 55.27
N ALA A 47 -0.85 18.21 54.98
CA ALA A 47 -1.70 19.38 54.81
C ALA A 47 -2.64 19.23 53.60
N VAL A 48 -2.09 18.86 52.43
CA VAL A 48 -2.86 18.71 51.18
C VAL A 48 -3.79 17.49 51.19
N ALA A 49 -3.47 16.46 51.99
CA ALA A 49 -4.40 15.36 52.24
C ALA A 49 -5.67 15.80 52.98
N THR A 50 -5.61 16.92 53.71
CA THR A 50 -6.76 17.50 54.41
C THR A 50 -7.49 18.54 53.55
N ASP A 51 -6.74 19.46 52.93
CA ASP A 51 -7.26 20.48 52.01
C ASP A 51 -6.24 20.73 50.89
N GLY A 52 -6.57 20.32 49.66
CA GLY A 52 -5.72 20.45 48.47
C GLY A 52 -5.41 21.91 48.13
N GLY A 53 -6.26 22.86 48.56
CA GLY A 53 -6.00 24.30 48.45
C GLY A 53 -4.78 24.77 49.23
N CYS A 54 -4.26 23.96 50.17
CA CYS A 54 -3.01 24.22 50.87
C CYS A 54 -1.83 24.44 49.94
N LEU A 55 -1.83 23.80 48.75
CA LEU A 55 -0.76 23.91 47.76
C LEU A 55 -0.43 25.37 47.35
N MET A 56 -1.42 26.27 47.40
CA MET A 56 -1.23 27.71 47.14
C MET A 56 -0.18 28.39 48.04
N TYR A 57 0.04 27.85 49.24
CA TYR A 57 1.00 28.40 50.21
C TYR A 57 2.33 27.66 50.22
N ALA A 58 2.48 26.62 49.40
CA ALA A 58 3.73 25.88 49.29
C ALA A 58 4.81 26.74 48.62
N ALA A 59 6.07 26.41 48.87
CA ALA A 59 7.17 26.99 48.12
C ALA A 59 7.18 26.46 46.67
N ASP A 60 7.74 27.24 45.74
CA ASP A 60 7.74 26.91 44.30
C ASP A 60 8.34 25.52 44.02
N GLU A 61 9.32 25.08 44.81
CA GLU A 61 9.93 23.75 44.69
C GLU A 61 8.93 22.62 44.95
N LEU A 62 7.99 22.82 45.89
CA LEU A 62 6.94 21.84 46.19
C LEU A 62 5.78 21.92 45.18
N CYS A 63 5.52 23.10 44.61
CA CYS A 63 4.58 23.24 43.48
C CYS A 63 5.10 22.57 42.20
N ALA A 64 6.41 22.26 42.13
CA ALA A 64 7.03 21.46 41.08
C ALA A 64 7.29 20.00 41.48
N ASP A 65 6.92 19.58 42.70
CA ASP A 65 7.06 18.20 43.16
C ASP A 65 5.80 17.39 42.78
N GLU A 66 5.98 16.43 41.88
CA GLU A 66 4.89 15.58 41.37
C GLU A 66 4.09 14.89 42.49
N LYS A 67 4.75 14.43 43.56
CA LYS A 67 4.07 13.67 44.62
C LYS A 67 3.19 14.59 45.46
N VAL A 68 3.70 15.76 45.82
CA VAL A 68 2.95 16.75 46.61
C VAL A 68 1.76 17.28 45.80
N VAL A 69 1.98 17.61 44.53
CA VAL A 69 0.93 18.10 43.64
C VAL A 69 -0.13 17.03 43.39
N LEU A 70 0.25 15.79 43.09
CA LEU A 70 -0.70 14.71 42.86
C LEU A 70 -1.53 14.41 44.11
N ALA A 71 -0.93 14.44 45.30
CA ALA A 71 -1.67 14.30 46.56
C ALA A 71 -2.71 15.41 46.75
N ALA A 72 -2.36 16.66 46.41
CA ALA A 72 -3.28 17.79 46.46
C ALA A 72 -4.43 17.66 45.45
N VAL A 73 -4.12 17.27 44.20
CA VAL A 73 -5.10 17.05 43.13
C VAL A 73 -6.04 15.90 43.43
N THR A 74 -5.54 14.85 44.08
CA THR A 74 -6.36 13.71 44.52
C THR A 74 -7.39 14.13 45.56
N GLN A 75 -7.09 15.15 46.38
CA GLN A 75 -8.01 15.70 47.36
C GLN A 75 -8.98 16.72 46.73
N ASP A 76 -8.47 17.64 45.91
CA ASP A 76 -9.23 18.64 45.14
C ASP A 76 -8.57 18.88 43.78
N GLY A 77 -9.25 18.48 42.69
CA GLY A 77 -8.74 18.65 41.33
C GLY A 77 -8.40 20.09 40.96
N HIS A 78 -9.03 21.07 41.60
CA HIS A 78 -8.71 22.48 41.37
C HIS A 78 -7.34 22.90 41.92
N ALA A 79 -6.72 22.10 42.78
CA ALA A 79 -5.38 22.34 43.30
C ALA A 79 -4.32 22.38 42.20
N LEU A 80 -4.55 21.71 41.06
CA LEU A 80 -3.60 21.70 39.94
C LEU A 80 -3.26 23.12 39.45
N ARG A 81 -4.16 24.10 39.65
CA ARG A 81 -3.91 25.51 39.28
C ARG A 81 -2.69 26.15 39.94
N TYR A 82 -2.23 25.61 41.07
CA TYR A 82 -1.06 26.09 41.81
C TYR A 82 0.23 25.35 41.43
N ALA A 83 0.13 24.26 40.67
CA ALA A 83 1.30 23.53 40.20
C ALA A 83 2.13 24.36 39.22
N SER A 84 3.42 24.02 39.15
CA SER A 84 4.35 24.67 38.22
C SER A 84 3.85 24.57 36.77
N PRO A 85 4.09 25.59 35.93
CA PRO A 85 3.72 25.53 34.51
C PRO A 85 4.29 24.30 33.78
N GLN A 86 5.49 23.85 34.18
CA GLN A 86 6.16 22.68 33.62
C GLN A 86 5.36 21.41 33.90
N LEU A 87 4.91 21.18 35.14
CA LEU A 87 4.08 20.02 35.47
C LEU A 87 2.72 20.06 34.78
N ARG A 88 2.10 21.24 34.67
CA ARG A 88 0.81 21.40 33.97
C ARG A 88 0.91 21.17 32.46
N ALA A 89 2.12 21.24 31.90
CA ALA A 89 2.42 20.98 30.49
C ALA A 89 3.01 19.58 30.24
N ASP A 90 3.20 18.77 31.28
CA ASP A 90 3.67 17.39 31.15
C ASP A 90 2.49 16.46 30.84
N PRO A 91 2.47 15.78 29.66
CA PRO A 91 1.37 14.91 29.28
C PRO A 91 1.18 13.71 30.21
N HIS A 92 2.26 13.11 30.72
CA HIS A 92 2.19 11.93 31.58
C HIS A 92 1.64 12.30 32.95
N PHE A 93 2.17 13.36 33.55
CA PHE A 93 1.69 13.83 34.85
C PHE A 93 0.24 14.33 34.80
N ALA A 94 -0.12 15.05 33.73
CA ALA A 94 -1.48 15.53 33.53
C ALA A 94 -2.50 14.38 33.38
N LEU A 95 -2.11 13.27 32.73
CA LEU A 95 -2.94 12.05 32.67
C LEU A 95 -3.15 11.39 34.05
N GLU A 96 -2.13 11.39 34.92
CA GLU A 96 -2.29 10.91 36.30
C GLU A 96 -3.24 11.81 37.11
N CYS A 97 -3.16 13.12 36.94
CA CYS A 97 -4.05 14.07 37.60
C CYS A 97 -5.53 13.85 37.25
N VAL A 98 -5.83 13.64 35.96
CA VAL A 98 -7.23 13.47 35.49
C VAL A 98 -7.83 12.11 35.83
N LYS A 99 -6.99 11.08 36.04
CA LYS A 99 -7.42 9.80 36.62
C LYS A 99 -7.97 9.98 38.04
N CYS A 100 -7.36 10.87 38.81
CA CYS A 100 -7.75 11.14 40.19
C CYS A 100 -8.96 12.08 40.28
N SER A 101 -9.00 13.14 39.47
CA SER A 101 -10.09 14.11 39.45
C SER A 101 -10.26 14.74 38.06
N SER A 102 -11.48 14.67 37.52
CA SER A 102 -11.77 15.22 36.20
C SER A 102 -11.61 16.75 36.15
N GLU A 103 -11.86 17.43 37.27
CA GLU A 103 -11.77 18.88 37.45
C GLU A 103 -10.34 19.42 37.22
N ALA A 104 -9.32 18.56 37.37
CA ALA A 104 -7.93 18.89 37.03
C ALA A 104 -7.79 19.32 35.56
N MET A 105 -8.65 18.81 34.67
CA MET A 105 -8.68 19.16 33.25
C MET A 105 -8.80 20.67 33.01
N LEU A 106 -9.38 21.44 33.93
CA LEU A 106 -9.53 22.89 33.77
C LEU A 106 -8.20 23.67 33.83
N TYR A 107 -7.16 23.08 34.43
CA TYR A 107 -5.90 23.78 34.74
C TYR A 107 -4.67 23.23 34.00
N ILE A 108 -4.83 22.14 33.27
CA ILE A 108 -3.82 21.61 32.34
C ILE A 108 -3.50 22.67 31.27
N ALA A 109 -2.25 22.68 30.81
CA ALA A 109 -1.78 23.59 29.77
C ALA A 109 -2.70 23.56 28.53
N SER A 110 -2.92 24.73 27.91
CA SER A 110 -3.84 24.88 26.78
C SER A 110 -3.48 23.98 25.60
N GLU A 111 -2.19 23.77 25.39
CA GLU A 111 -1.62 22.97 24.30
C GLU A 111 -2.08 21.52 24.42
N LEU A 112 -2.04 20.94 25.63
CA LEU A 112 -2.51 19.58 25.89
C LEU A 112 -4.04 19.48 25.85
N ARG A 113 -4.76 20.49 26.34
CA ARG A 113 -6.23 20.51 26.27
C ARG A 113 -6.78 20.63 24.84
N GLN A 114 -5.97 21.17 23.93
CA GLN A 114 -6.30 21.25 22.51
C GLN A 114 -5.81 20.03 21.71
N ASP A 115 -4.95 19.19 22.30
CA ASP A 115 -4.48 17.96 21.66
C ASP A 115 -5.59 16.88 21.69
N PRO A 116 -6.09 16.44 20.52
CA PRO A 116 -7.07 15.36 20.43
C PRO A 116 -6.60 14.05 21.07
N HIS A 117 -5.30 13.73 20.95
CA HIS A 117 -4.75 12.51 21.53
C HIS A 117 -4.78 12.55 23.06
N PHE A 118 -4.30 13.65 23.65
CA PHE A 118 -4.35 13.85 25.10
C PHE A 118 -5.78 13.81 25.66
N THR A 119 -6.70 14.55 25.05
CA THR A 119 -8.10 14.65 25.51
C THR A 119 -8.84 13.31 25.44
N LEU A 120 -8.56 12.50 24.43
CA LEU A 120 -9.06 11.13 24.33
C LEU A 120 -8.47 10.23 25.42
N GLN A 121 -7.15 10.25 25.61
CA GLN A 121 -6.50 9.45 26.65
C GLN A 121 -7.03 9.83 28.04
N ALA A 122 -7.28 11.12 28.30
CA ALA A 122 -7.92 11.56 29.53
C ALA A 122 -9.33 10.96 29.70
N ALA A 123 -10.16 10.98 28.65
CA ALA A 123 -11.50 10.39 28.66
C ALA A 123 -11.47 8.87 28.89
N LEU A 124 -10.55 8.15 28.24
CA LEU A 124 -10.33 6.71 28.43
C LEU A 124 -9.90 6.37 29.87
N ASN A 125 -9.21 7.31 30.54
CA ASN A 125 -8.80 7.20 31.93
C ASN A 125 -9.87 7.65 32.93
N GLY A 126 -11.12 7.88 32.48
CA GLY A 126 -12.26 8.21 33.34
C GLY A 126 -12.52 9.70 33.51
N CYS A 127 -11.80 10.59 32.81
CA CYS A 127 -12.10 12.02 32.82
C CYS A 127 -13.47 12.29 32.19
N SER A 128 -14.24 13.21 32.79
CA SER A 128 -15.54 13.63 32.26
C SER A 128 -15.42 14.15 30.82
N THR A 129 -16.15 13.50 29.90
CA THR A 129 -16.22 13.93 28.49
C THR A 129 -16.74 15.36 28.34
N ASP A 130 -17.55 15.87 29.27
CA ASP A 130 -18.03 17.26 29.24
C ASP A 130 -16.92 18.29 29.46
N LEU A 131 -15.84 17.90 30.17
CA LEU A 131 -14.69 18.77 30.44
C LEU A 131 -13.64 18.75 29.33
N VAL A 132 -13.62 17.70 28.51
CA VAL A 132 -12.67 17.54 27.40
C VAL A 132 -13.33 17.78 26.05
N ASN A 133 -14.27 16.93 25.67
CA ASN A 133 -14.98 16.96 24.40
C ASN A 133 -16.26 16.11 24.51
N PRO A 134 -17.45 16.74 24.59
CA PRO A 134 -18.72 16.03 24.72
C PRO A 134 -19.01 15.03 23.59
N ARG A 135 -18.38 15.19 22.41
CA ARG A 135 -18.54 14.25 21.28
C ARG A 135 -17.91 12.88 21.56
N LEU A 136 -16.91 12.80 22.43
CA LEU A 136 -16.25 11.54 22.79
C LEU A 136 -17.18 10.58 23.55
N ARG A 137 -18.28 11.07 24.12
CA ARG A 137 -19.26 10.23 24.81
C ARG A 137 -19.86 9.18 23.88
N ILE A 138 -20.34 9.60 22.70
CA ILE A 138 -20.93 8.70 21.70
C ILE A 138 -19.88 7.68 21.23
N TRP A 139 -18.63 8.14 21.10
CA TRP A 139 -17.54 7.25 20.72
C TRP A 139 -17.24 6.20 21.79
N LEU A 140 -17.08 6.57 23.06
CA LEU A 140 -16.80 5.62 24.15
C LEU A 140 -17.89 4.55 24.25
N GLU A 141 -19.16 4.91 24.01
CA GLU A 141 -20.29 3.99 23.98
C GLU A 141 -20.20 2.96 22.84
N ARG A 142 -19.62 3.35 21.68
CA ARG A 142 -19.50 2.50 20.48
C ARG A 142 -18.08 2.01 20.20
N ARG A 143 -17.12 2.32 21.06
CA ARG A 143 -15.69 2.06 20.84
C ARG A 143 -15.43 0.58 20.55
N ASP A 144 -15.93 -0.29 21.41
CA ASP A 144 -15.70 -1.73 21.25
C ASP A 144 -16.41 -2.28 20.00
N GLU A 145 -17.58 -1.72 19.65
CA GLU A 145 -18.28 -2.05 18.40
C GLU A 145 -17.43 -1.64 17.18
N LEU A 146 -16.96 -0.39 17.13
CA LEU A 146 -16.13 0.12 16.04
C LEU A 146 -14.81 -0.63 15.92
N LEU A 147 -14.11 -0.89 17.03
CA LEU A 147 -12.86 -1.66 17.01
C LEU A 147 -13.07 -3.11 16.57
N ASN A 148 -14.20 -3.73 16.95
CA ASN A 148 -14.56 -5.06 16.45
C ASN A 148 -14.90 -5.03 14.96
N LEU A 149 -15.62 -4.01 14.49
CA LEU A 149 -15.94 -3.83 13.08
C LEU A 149 -14.69 -3.54 12.24
N MET A 150 -13.74 -2.76 12.76
CA MET A 150 -12.41 -2.57 12.16
C MET A 150 -11.70 -3.90 11.97
N ARG A 151 -11.57 -4.69 13.04
CA ARG A 151 -10.95 -6.02 12.96
C ARG A 151 -11.66 -6.93 11.97
N GLU A 152 -13.00 -6.98 12.02
CA GLU A 152 -13.79 -7.83 11.13
C GLU A 152 -13.67 -7.42 9.65
N THR A 153 -13.64 -6.11 9.36
CA THR A 153 -13.50 -5.60 7.98
C THR A 153 -12.09 -5.80 7.45
N ILE A 154 -11.05 -5.65 8.29
CA ILE A 154 -9.65 -5.96 7.97
C ILE A 154 -9.48 -7.46 7.70
N ASP A 155 -9.99 -8.32 8.58
CA ASP A 155 -9.94 -9.78 8.44
C ASP A 155 -10.63 -10.24 7.15
N LYS A 156 -11.73 -9.58 6.78
CA LYS A 156 -12.46 -9.84 5.53
C LYS A 156 -11.83 -9.18 4.30
N GLN A 157 -10.82 -8.33 4.45
CA GLN A 157 -10.24 -7.53 3.39
C GLN A 157 -11.30 -6.67 2.64
N ASP A 158 -12.32 -6.21 3.37
CA ASP A 158 -13.42 -5.42 2.82
C ASP A 158 -13.04 -3.94 2.73
N LEU A 159 -12.46 -3.54 1.59
CA LEU A 159 -12.00 -2.16 1.37
C LEU A 159 -13.08 -1.10 1.63
N LEU A 160 -14.34 -1.36 1.26
CA LEU A 160 -15.42 -0.38 1.44
C LEU A 160 -15.76 -0.26 2.93
N GLY A 161 -15.94 -1.40 3.60
CA GLY A 161 -16.16 -1.45 5.04
C GLY A 161 -15.04 -0.77 5.83
N ILE A 162 -13.77 -1.03 5.49
CA ILE A 162 -12.64 -0.38 6.18
C ILE A 162 -12.68 1.15 5.98
N ARG A 163 -13.00 1.64 4.78
CA ARG A 163 -13.11 3.09 4.50
C ARG A 163 -14.28 3.74 5.26
N GLU A 164 -15.43 3.08 5.31
CA GLU A 164 -16.60 3.57 6.06
C GLU A 164 -16.28 3.68 7.55
N VAL A 165 -15.61 2.67 8.10
CA VAL A 165 -15.22 2.65 9.50
C VAL A 165 -14.14 3.68 9.84
N ILE A 166 -13.16 3.89 8.95
CA ILE A 166 -12.16 4.98 9.10
C ILE A 166 -12.87 6.33 9.11
N LYS A 167 -13.78 6.57 8.16
CA LYS A 167 -14.52 7.84 8.07
C LYS A 167 -15.39 8.08 9.31
N GLU A 168 -16.13 7.06 9.75
CA GLU A 168 -16.94 7.15 10.96
C GLU A 168 -16.07 7.46 12.18
N ALA A 169 -14.90 6.83 12.29
CA ALA A 169 -13.95 7.15 13.34
C ALA A 169 -13.37 8.58 13.25
N GLU A 170 -13.00 9.04 12.07
CA GLU A 170 -12.52 10.42 11.87
C GLU A 170 -13.59 11.46 12.24
N ASP A 171 -14.84 11.24 11.82
CA ASP A 171 -15.99 12.09 12.17
C ASP A 171 -16.23 12.15 13.69
N HIS A 172 -15.84 11.09 14.42
CA HIS A 172 -15.90 11.00 15.88
C HIS A 172 -14.62 11.45 16.60
N GLY A 173 -13.56 11.85 15.87
CA GLY A 173 -12.33 12.39 16.44
C GLY A 173 -11.41 11.33 17.06
N LEU A 174 -11.38 10.12 16.50
CA LEU A 174 -10.39 9.10 16.92
C LEU A 174 -8.96 9.60 16.69
N PRO A 175 -8.01 9.14 17.53
CA PRO A 175 -6.62 9.50 17.37
C PRO A 175 -6.08 8.77 16.15
N ASP A 176 -5.16 9.40 15.41
CA ASP A 176 -4.57 8.79 14.23
C ASP A 176 -3.90 7.44 14.52
N GLN A 177 -3.43 7.23 15.75
CA GLN A 177 -2.79 5.97 16.19
C GLN A 177 -3.72 4.76 16.08
N ASP A 178 -4.99 4.88 16.51
CA ASP A 178 -5.96 3.78 16.44
C ASP A 178 -6.39 3.51 14.99
N LEU A 179 -6.18 4.47 14.10
CA LEU A 179 -6.47 4.35 12.66
C LEU A 179 -5.27 3.86 11.84
N GLN A 180 -4.08 3.68 12.44
CA GLN A 180 -2.89 3.24 11.72
C GLN A 180 -3.08 1.88 11.07
N GLU A 181 -3.54 0.89 11.84
CA GLU A 181 -3.73 -0.48 11.33
C GLU A 181 -4.80 -0.52 10.21
N PRO A 182 -6.01 0.05 10.36
CA PRO A 182 -6.98 0.18 9.26
C PRO A 182 -6.42 0.89 8.02
N ARG A 183 -5.71 2.02 8.18
CA ARG A 183 -5.13 2.76 7.06
C ARG A 183 -4.02 1.97 6.37
N MET A 184 -3.19 1.24 7.11
CA MET A 184 -2.20 0.33 6.54
C MET A 184 -2.87 -0.83 5.78
N ALA A 185 -3.95 -1.38 6.31
CA ALA A 185 -4.73 -2.40 5.61
C ALA A 185 -5.31 -1.86 4.29
N VAL A 186 -5.88 -0.64 4.29
CA VAL A 186 -6.33 0.04 3.07
C VAL A 186 -5.17 0.19 2.09
N LYS A 187 -4.05 0.76 2.52
CA LYS A 187 -2.86 0.98 1.67
C LYS A 187 -2.37 -0.32 1.03
N LYS A 188 -2.37 -1.43 1.78
CA LYS A 188 -2.01 -2.75 1.26
C LYS A 188 -3.01 -3.24 0.22
N LEU A 189 -4.32 -3.10 0.48
CA LEU A 189 -5.38 -3.55 -0.44
C LEU A 189 -5.43 -2.77 -1.75
N ILE A 190 -5.02 -1.50 -1.75
CA ILE A 190 -5.04 -0.65 -2.95
C ILE A 190 -3.67 -0.41 -3.56
N LYS A 191 -2.61 -1.03 -3.01
CA LYS A 191 -1.20 -0.88 -3.43
C LYS A 191 -1.00 -0.92 -4.94
N TYR A 192 -1.71 -1.77 -5.66
CA TYR A 192 -1.55 -1.96 -7.10
C TYR A 192 -2.56 -1.18 -7.97
N SER A 193 -3.35 -0.32 -7.34
CA SER A 193 -4.42 0.45 -8.00
C SER A 193 -4.40 1.95 -7.69
N GLU A 194 -3.90 2.33 -6.52
CA GLU A 194 -3.81 3.73 -6.10
C GLU A 194 -2.52 4.36 -6.63
N VAL A 195 -2.63 5.47 -7.36
CA VAL A 195 -1.47 6.11 -7.99
C VAL A 195 -0.36 6.49 -7.00
N THR A 196 -0.70 6.84 -5.76
CA THR A 196 0.28 7.29 -4.75
C THR A 196 1.31 6.20 -4.42
N SER A 197 0.97 4.93 -4.60
CA SER A 197 1.89 3.82 -4.38
C SER A 197 3.03 3.80 -5.41
N LEU A 198 2.81 4.28 -6.65
CA LEU A 198 3.86 4.41 -7.66
C LEU A 198 4.88 5.50 -7.31
N TRP A 199 4.48 6.46 -6.49
CA TRP A 199 5.33 7.60 -6.13
C TRP A 199 6.19 7.30 -4.90
N GLU A 200 5.75 6.40 -4.02
CA GLU A 200 6.48 6.02 -2.82
C GLU A 200 7.93 5.56 -3.09
N PRO A 201 8.23 4.71 -4.10
CA PRO A 201 9.61 4.32 -4.42
C PRO A 201 10.47 5.44 -5.03
N LEU A 202 9.87 6.58 -5.42
CA LEU A 202 10.56 7.76 -5.97
C LEU A 202 10.93 8.78 -4.89
N LYS A 203 10.48 8.59 -3.64
CA LYS A 203 10.74 9.53 -2.54
C LYS A 203 12.19 9.41 -2.08
N ARG A 204 12.80 10.57 -1.81
CA ARG A 204 14.12 10.65 -1.18
C ARG A 204 14.00 10.38 0.32
N ASN A 205 14.90 9.57 0.87
CA ASN A 205 14.98 9.34 2.30
C ASN A 205 15.83 10.43 2.96
N GLY A 206 15.19 11.52 3.43
CA GLY A 206 15.89 12.65 4.04
C GLY A 206 16.89 13.31 3.06
N ASP A 207 18.14 13.41 3.46
CA ASP A 207 19.26 13.90 2.61
C ASP A 207 19.77 12.86 1.60
N GLY A 208 19.14 11.68 1.53
CA GLY A 208 19.53 10.57 0.66
C GLY A 208 19.08 10.71 -0.81
N VAL A 209 19.46 9.72 -1.62
CA VAL A 209 19.04 9.62 -3.03
C VAL A 209 17.73 8.84 -3.17
N SER A 210 17.00 9.07 -4.26
CA SER A 210 15.80 8.28 -4.56
C SER A 210 16.18 6.82 -4.89
N PRO A 211 15.48 5.81 -4.32
CA PRO A 211 15.67 4.40 -4.67
C PRO A 211 15.46 4.10 -6.15
N VAL A 212 14.47 4.75 -6.78
CA VAL A 212 14.11 4.55 -8.17
C VAL A 212 13.97 5.89 -8.89
N VAL A 213 14.25 5.91 -10.20
CA VAL A 213 13.80 6.99 -11.10
C VAL A 213 13.10 6.47 -12.33
N LEU A 214 12.32 7.36 -12.94
CA LEU A 214 11.68 7.12 -14.23
C LEU A 214 12.30 8.04 -15.27
N LEU A 215 12.62 7.49 -16.44
CA LEU A 215 13.15 8.23 -17.57
C LEU A 215 12.04 9.03 -18.27
N ARG A 216 12.38 10.20 -18.78
CA ARG A 216 11.51 10.96 -19.68
C ARG A 216 11.49 10.34 -21.06
N GLY A 217 10.31 10.04 -21.59
CA GLY A 217 10.14 9.46 -22.92
C GLY A 217 10.76 10.33 -24.02
N ARG A 218 10.61 11.65 -23.94
CA ARG A 218 11.23 12.58 -24.90
C ARG A 218 12.75 12.58 -24.85
N TRP A 219 13.35 12.50 -23.67
CA TRP A 219 14.81 12.40 -23.53
C TRP A 219 15.33 11.08 -24.12
N LEU A 220 14.67 9.97 -23.85
CA LEU A 220 15.03 8.65 -24.41
C LEU A 220 15.03 8.70 -25.95
N CYS A 221 14.03 9.35 -26.55
CA CYS A 221 13.96 9.56 -28.00
C CYS A 221 15.11 10.42 -28.57
N GLN A 222 15.62 11.38 -27.79
CA GLN A 222 16.76 12.21 -28.17
C GLN A 222 18.07 11.44 -28.06
N LEU A 223 18.25 10.66 -26.98
CA LEU A 223 19.41 9.79 -26.80
C LEU A 223 19.56 8.83 -27.99
N ALA A 224 18.47 8.16 -28.38
CA ALA A 224 18.49 7.20 -29.48
C ALA A 224 18.85 7.82 -30.86
N GLN A 225 18.79 9.14 -31.03
CA GLN A 225 19.20 9.78 -32.29
C GLN A 225 20.72 9.96 -32.40
N GLN A 226 21.45 9.81 -31.29
CA GLN A 226 22.90 9.98 -31.29
C GLN A 226 23.57 8.76 -31.96
N PRO A 227 24.59 8.96 -32.82
CA PRO A 227 25.33 7.86 -33.41
C PRO A 227 26.00 6.99 -32.33
N GLY A 228 25.73 5.68 -32.34
CA GLY A 228 26.28 4.75 -31.36
C GLY A 228 25.70 4.90 -29.94
N ALA A 229 24.52 5.50 -29.81
CA ALA A 229 23.84 5.66 -28.52
C ALA A 229 23.63 4.32 -27.81
N ARG A 230 23.92 4.31 -26.51
CA ARG A 230 23.66 3.20 -25.59
C ARG A 230 23.06 3.75 -24.30
N LEU A 231 22.40 2.88 -23.54
CA LEU A 231 21.83 3.25 -22.25
C LEU A 231 22.96 3.54 -21.24
N PRO A 232 22.93 4.68 -20.53
CA PRO A 232 23.80 4.89 -19.38
C PRO A 232 23.28 4.14 -18.16
N ARG A 233 24.16 3.87 -17.18
CA ARG A 233 23.72 3.40 -15.85
C ARG A 233 22.96 4.52 -15.14
N ARG A 234 22.14 4.17 -14.15
CA ARG A 234 21.44 5.13 -13.29
C ARG A 234 22.30 6.28 -12.79
N GLN A 235 23.49 5.99 -12.25
CA GLN A 235 24.41 7.00 -11.70
C GLN A 235 25.09 7.88 -12.76
N ASP A 236 25.03 7.49 -14.04
CA ASP A 236 25.63 8.22 -15.15
C ASP A 236 24.57 9.05 -15.93
N LEU A 237 23.30 9.04 -15.48
CA LEU A 237 22.21 9.80 -16.10
C LEU A 237 22.30 11.30 -15.79
N PRO A 238 22.06 12.17 -16.79
CA PRO A 238 21.94 13.60 -16.53
C PRO A 238 20.57 13.91 -15.88
N ALA A 239 20.47 15.04 -15.16
CA ALA A 239 19.27 15.39 -14.41
C ALA A 239 18.03 15.56 -15.29
N GLU A 240 18.19 16.09 -16.51
CA GLU A 240 17.11 16.25 -17.48
C GLU A 240 16.56 14.92 -18.02
N ALA A 241 17.25 13.80 -17.81
CA ALA A 241 16.80 12.49 -18.26
C ALA A 241 15.66 11.93 -17.42
N VAL A 242 15.50 12.40 -16.18
CA VAL A 242 14.64 11.78 -15.18
C VAL A 242 13.48 12.68 -14.76
N TRP A 243 12.41 12.04 -14.30
CA TRP A 243 11.33 12.68 -13.59
C TRP A 243 11.67 12.86 -12.11
N GLU A 244 11.32 14.01 -11.56
CA GLU A 244 11.30 14.21 -10.10
C GLU A 244 9.95 13.73 -9.53
N HIS A 245 9.98 13.22 -8.29
CA HIS A 245 8.80 12.74 -7.58
C HIS A 245 7.68 13.79 -7.54
N ASP A 246 8.01 15.02 -7.15
CA ASP A 246 7.02 16.09 -6.96
C ASP A 246 6.33 16.49 -8.26
N GLU A 247 7.04 16.37 -9.40
CA GLU A 247 6.47 16.67 -10.72
C GLU A 247 5.39 15.64 -11.11
N LEU A 248 5.68 14.34 -10.94
CA LEU A 248 4.73 13.27 -11.27
C LEU A 248 3.53 13.26 -10.31
N GLN A 249 3.78 13.53 -9.02
CA GLN A 249 2.72 13.64 -8.04
C GLN A 249 1.79 14.81 -8.38
N LEU A 250 2.33 16.00 -8.60
CA LEU A 250 1.55 17.18 -8.97
C LEU A 250 0.77 16.98 -10.28
N ASP A 251 1.38 16.33 -11.27
CA ASP A 251 0.75 16.02 -12.55
C ASP A 251 -0.50 15.12 -12.37
N SER A 252 -0.41 14.11 -11.49
CA SER A 252 -1.57 13.27 -11.16
C SER A 252 -2.63 14.03 -10.36
N GLU A 253 -2.23 14.80 -9.35
CA GLU A 253 -3.17 15.57 -8.52
C GLU A 253 -3.97 16.59 -9.34
N GLN A 254 -3.31 17.26 -10.29
CA GLN A 254 -3.98 18.18 -11.21
C GLN A 254 -5.00 17.48 -12.11
N TYR A 255 -4.66 16.28 -12.60
CA TYR A 255 -5.59 15.47 -13.37
C TYR A 255 -6.81 15.06 -12.53
N ASP A 256 -6.58 14.58 -11.31
CA ASP A 256 -7.64 14.19 -10.39
C ASP A 256 -8.51 15.40 -9.96
N ALA A 257 -7.94 16.61 -9.94
CA ALA A 257 -8.64 17.87 -9.73
C ALA A 257 -9.42 18.39 -10.96
N GLY A 258 -9.45 17.63 -12.06
CA GLY A 258 -10.26 17.94 -13.24
C GLY A 258 -9.52 18.60 -14.40
N ARG A 259 -8.19 18.56 -14.45
CA ARG A 259 -7.42 18.99 -15.63
C ARG A 259 -7.82 18.15 -16.85
N HIS A 260 -8.10 18.82 -17.97
CA HIS A 260 -8.55 18.16 -19.20
C HIS A 260 -7.49 17.29 -19.89
N LEU A 261 -6.20 17.53 -19.64
CA LEU A 261 -5.11 16.74 -20.21
C LEU A 261 -4.86 15.49 -19.38
N PRO A 262 -4.71 14.31 -20.00
CA PRO A 262 -4.41 13.08 -19.28
C PRO A 262 -3.06 13.21 -18.55
N PRO A 263 -2.88 12.46 -17.46
CA PRO A 263 -1.63 12.48 -16.72
C PRO A 263 -0.54 11.74 -17.49
N THR A 264 0.70 12.00 -17.10
CA THR A 264 1.90 11.30 -17.55
C THR A 264 1.68 9.80 -17.40
N LYS A 265 1.93 9.08 -18.49
CA LYS A 265 1.71 7.64 -18.55
C LYS A 265 2.96 6.91 -18.10
N VAL A 266 2.79 5.99 -17.15
CA VAL A 266 3.89 5.15 -16.65
C VAL A 266 4.04 3.93 -17.55
N VAL A 267 5.28 3.63 -17.95
CA VAL A 267 5.64 2.48 -18.79
C VAL A 267 6.75 1.71 -18.10
N ALA A 268 6.64 0.39 -17.99
CA ALA A 268 7.71 -0.49 -17.51
C ALA A 268 8.23 -1.37 -18.65
N ILE A 269 9.56 -1.45 -18.80
CA ILE A 269 10.22 -2.23 -19.85
C ILE A 269 10.68 -3.57 -19.27
N SER A 270 10.19 -4.67 -19.84
CA SER A 270 10.67 -6.02 -19.55
C SER A 270 11.45 -6.54 -20.76
N TYR A 271 12.69 -6.96 -20.56
CA TYR A 271 13.61 -7.27 -21.67
C TYR A 271 14.72 -8.25 -21.25
N CYS A 272 15.56 -8.65 -22.20
CA CYS A 272 16.68 -9.57 -21.96
C CYS A 272 18.01 -8.82 -21.86
N TRP A 273 18.78 -9.08 -20.79
CA TRP A 273 20.18 -8.68 -20.73
C TRP A 273 21.00 -9.44 -21.78
N HIS A 274 21.72 -8.69 -22.61
CA HIS A 274 22.55 -9.23 -23.68
C HIS A 274 23.90 -9.75 -23.15
N ARG A 275 24.58 -8.94 -22.33
CA ARG A 275 25.86 -9.28 -21.69
C ARG A 275 25.80 -9.02 -20.19
N LEU A 276 26.73 -9.60 -19.43
CA LEU A 276 26.80 -9.42 -17.98
C LEU A 276 27.07 -7.96 -17.59
N GLU A 277 27.87 -7.24 -18.38
CA GLU A 277 28.31 -5.88 -18.08
C GLU A 277 27.32 -4.82 -18.58
N HIS A 278 26.51 -5.15 -19.59
CA HIS A 278 25.59 -4.19 -20.19
C HIS A 278 24.39 -4.90 -20.84
N PRO A 279 23.16 -4.42 -20.60
CA PRO A 279 21.95 -5.03 -21.14
C PRO A 279 21.81 -4.89 -22.66
N ASP A 280 22.26 -3.77 -23.23
CA ASP A 280 22.11 -3.41 -24.65
C ASP A 280 23.36 -2.69 -25.21
N PRO A 281 24.52 -3.37 -25.30
CA PRO A 281 25.80 -2.72 -25.60
C PRO A 281 25.84 -2.09 -27.01
N GLU A 282 25.08 -2.65 -27.95
CA GLU A 282 24.95 -2.20 -29.33
C GLU A 282 23.79 -1.18 -29.51
N GLY A 283 23.02 -0.89 -28.46
CA GLY A 283 21.93 0.09 -28.50
C GLY A 283 20.69 -0.36 -29.29
N VAL A 284 20.57 -1.64 -29.62
CA VAL A 284 19.49 -2.16 -30.48
C VAL A 284 18.15 -2.12 -29.76
N GLN A 285 18.12 -2.48 -28.48
CA GLN A 285 16.92 -2.43 -27.67
C GLN A 285 16.48 -0.97 -27.43
N LEU A 286 17.44 -0.07 -27.19
CA LEU A 286 17.22 1.37 -27.11
C LEU A 286 16.54 1.90 -28.39
N GLN A 287 17.01 1.52 -29.57
CA GLN A 287 16.39 1.95 -30.83
C GLN A 287 14.94 1.46 -30.96
N ALA A 288 14.68 0.20 -30.61
CA ALA A 288 13.33 -0.37 -30.67
C ALA A 288 12.36 0.35 -29.71
N ILE A 289 12.74 0.51 -28.45
CA ILE A 289 11.92 1.18 -27.44
C ILE A 289 11.75 2.67 -27.77
N ALA A 290 12.78 3.36 -28.26
CA ALA A 290 12.67 4.75 -28.68
C ALA A 290 11.71 4.91 -29.89
N ALA A 291 11.70 3.97 -30.83
CA ALA A 291 10.75 3.98 -31.95
C ALA A 291 9.28 3.84 -31.49
N LEU A 292 9.01 2.93 -30.55
CA LEU A 292 7.67 2.84 -29.92
C LEU A 292 7.34 4.11 -29.14
N THR A 293 8.29 4.63 -28.38
CA THR A 293 8.12 5.84 -27.56
C THR A 293 7.74 7.04 -28.42
N ARG A 294 8.40 7.24 -29.56
CA ARG A 294 8.03 8.29 -30.53
C ARG A 294 6.59 8.12 -31.01
N SER A 295 6.21 6.91 -31.41
CA SER A 295 4.85 6.62 -31.90
C SER A 295 3.79 6.90 -30.83
N ALA A 296 4.08 6.55 -29.56
CA ALA A 296 3.19 6.83 -28.44
C ALA A 296 3.07 8.34 -28.14
N LEU A 297 4.19 9.07 -28.18
CA LEU A 297 4.21 10.51 -27.95
C LEU A 297 3.51 11.32 -29.05
N GLU A 298 3.56 10.84 -30.29
CA GLU A 298 2.82 11.44 -31.41
C GLU A 298 1.30 11.36 -31.20
N ASP A 299 0.80 10.26 -30.65
CA ASP A 299 -0.63 10.06 -30.33
C ASP A 299 -1.09 10.85 -29.09
N LEU A 300 -0.24 10.89 -28.04
CA LEU A 300 -0.51 11.64 -26.82
C LEU A 300 -0.43 13.17 -27.02
N GLY A 301 0.25 13.61 -28.08
CA GLY A 301 0.45 15.02 -28.40
C GLY A 301 1.62 15.67 -27.63
N SER A 302 1.84 16.96 -27.85
CA SER A 302 3.01 17.68 -27.30
C SER A 302 2.92 17.98 -25.80
N ALA A 303 1.72 17.91 -25.22
CA ALA A 303 1.46 18.33 -23.84
C ALA A 303 1.69 17.22 -22.80
N VAL A 304 1.86 15.97 -23.24
CA VAL A 304 2.00 14.80 -22.37
C VAL A 304 3.30 14.07 -22.74
N ASP A 305 3.97 13.50 -21.76
CA ASP A 305 5.17 12.69 -21.95
C ASP A 305 4.98 11.33 -21.22
N LEU A 306 5.98 10.45 -21.32
CA LEU A 306 6.03 9.16 -20.65
C LEU A 306 7.00 9.19 -19.48
N ALA A 307 6.68 8.43 -18.44
CA ALA A 307 7.57 8.09 -17.34
C ALA A 307 7.95 6.61 -17.48
N ILE A 308 9.18 6.34 -17.94
CA ILE A 308 9.63 5.01 -18.32
C ILE A 308 10.49 4.41 -17.21
N PHE A 309 10.03 3.31 -16.62
CA PHE A 309 10.82 2.44 -15.77
C PHE A 309 11.62 1.47 -16.66
N TRP A 310 12.94 1.59 -16.62
CA TRP A 310 13.88 0.69 -17.29
C TRP A 310 14.97 0.33 -16.27
N ASP A 311 14.87 -0.84 -15.65
CA ASP A 311 15.67 -1.27 -14.49
C ASP A 311 17.15 -0.80 -14.47
N PHE A 312 17.89 -0.93 -15.57
CA PHE A 312 19.30 -0.57 -15.70
C PHE A 312 19.55 0.95 -15.54
N CYS A 313 18.62 1.76 -16.03
CA CYS A 313 18.64 3.21 -15.91
C CYS A 313 17.90 3.70 -14.66
N SER A 314 16.93 2.93 -14.19
CA SER A 314 16.02 3.31 -13.10
C SER A 314 16.58 2.96 -11.72
N LEU A 315 17.40 1.92 -11.63
CA LEU A 315 18.02 1.40 -10.40
C LEU A 315 19.54 1.57 -10.45
N PHE A 316 20.17 1.84 -9.31
CA PHE A 316 21.63 1.90 -9.22
C PHE A 316 22.27 0.58 -9.67
N GLN A 317 23.41 0.66 -10.36
CA GLN A 317 24.09 -0.50 -10.94
C GLN A 317 25.49 -0.67 -10.35
N GLU A 318 25.97 -1.90 -10.23
CA GLU A 318 27.36 -2.17 -9.86
C GLU A 318 28.34 -1.65 -10.94
N PRO A 319 29.57 -1.23 -10.56
CA PRO A 319 30.00 -0.91 -9.21
C PRO A 319 29.33 0.39 -8.71
N PHE A 320 28.86 0.35 -7.45
CA PHE A 320 28.30 1.51 -6.75
C PHE A 320 29.42 2.51 -6.38
N LEU A 321 29.12 3.80 -6.49
CA LEU A 321 30.04 4.90 -6.21
C LEU A 321 30.00 5.35 -4.74
N SER A 322 28.94 4.98 -4.01
CA SER A 322 28.80 5.29 -2.58
C SER A 322 27.89 4.29 -1.86
N THR A 323 27.94 4.29 -0.52
CA THR A 323 27.04 3.48 0.31
C THR A 323 25.58 3.87 0.14
N LEU A 324 25.29 5.15 -0.13
CA LEU A 324 23.93 5.63 -0.39
C LEU A 324 23.34 5.01 -1.66
N GLU A 325 24.17 4.77 -2.69
CA GLU A 325 23.71 4.09 -3.92
C GLU A 325 23.39 2.62 -3.66
N GLU A 326 24.22 1.93 -2.86
CA GLU A 326 24.00 0.54 -2.48
C GLU A 326 22.73 0.38 -1.62
N GLU A 327 22.53 1.26 -0.63
CA GLU A 327 21.32 1.27 0.20
C GLU A 327 20.07 1.56 -0.64
N ALA A 328 20.14 2.52 -1.56
CA ALA A 328 19.06 2.85 -2.49
C ALA A 328 18.73 1.67 -3.43
N PHE A 329 19.75 0.95 -3.92
CA PHE A 329 19.56 -0.26 -4.70
C PHE A 329 18.82 -1.34 -3.90
N GLN A 330 19.25 -1.64 -2.67
CA GLN A 330 18.58 -2.62 -1.80
C GLN A 330 17.14 -2.24 -1.48
N GLU A 331 16.88 -0.95 -1.25
CA GLU A 331 15.52 -0.45 -1.06
C GLU A 331 14.66 -0.64 -2.32
N SER A 332 15.23 -0.37 -3.50
CA SER A 332 14.49 -0.50 -4.77
C SER A 332 13.98 -1.92 -5.04
N LEU A 333 14.72 -2.95 -4.62
CA LEU A 333 14.35 -4.36 -4.80
C LEU A 333 13.05 -4.71 -4.05
N LYS A 334 12.74 -4.02 -2.95
CA LYS A 334 11.49 -4.20 -2.19
C LYS A 334 10.26 -3.74 -2.99
N HIS A 335 10.46 -2.86 -3.96
CA HIS A 335 9.39 -2.24 -4.75
C HIS A 335 9.34 -2.74 -6.19
N VAL A 336 10.25 -3.61 -6.63
CA VAL A 336 10.38 -4.00 -8.05
C VAL A 336 9.07 -4.50 -8.67
N ALA A 337 8.27 -5.23 -7.91
CA ALA A 337 7.00 -5.77 -8.39
C ALA A 337 6.00 -4.66 -8.76
N ILE A 338 6.00 -3.51 -8.09
CA ILE A 338 4.98 -2.46 -8.31
C ILE A 338 5.00 -1.91 -9.72
N TRP A 339 6.19 -1.84 -10.34
CA TRP A 339 6.35 -1.32 -11.70
C TRP A 339 5.67 -2.22 -12.73
N TYR A 340 5.71 -3.52 -12.51
CA TYR A 340 5.06 -4.49 -13.39
C TYR A 340 3.62 -4.79 -12.96
N ALA A 341 3.25 -4.56 -11.70
CA ALA A 341 1.98 -4.96 -11.10
C ALA A 341 1.05 -3.77 -10.79
N HIS A 342 0.98 -2.71 -11.59
CA HIS A 342 0.12 -1.57 -11.26
C HIS A 342 -0.85 -1.19 -12.39
N LYS A 343 -2.11 -0.91 -12.05
CA LYS A 343 -3.18 -0.61 -13.03
C LYS A 343 -2.87 0.57 -13.94
N ARG A 344 -2.08 1.54 -13.45
CA ARG A 344 -1.65 2.72 -14.22
C ARG A 344 -0.36 2.52 -15.04
N THR A 345 0.30 1.37 -14.91
CA THR A 345 1.54 1.09 -15.66
C THR A 345 1.24 0.28 -16.90
N GLN A 346 1.74 0.70 -18.06
CA GLN A 346 1.76 -0.13 -19.25
C GLN A 346 3.07 -0.92 -19.32
N VAL A 347 3.02 -2.23 -19.53
CA VAL A 347 4.23 -3.06 -19.61
C VAL A 347 4.58 -3.34 -21.06
N TRP A 348 5.81 -2.99 -21.45
CA TRP A 348 6.36 -3.23 -22.78
C TRP A 348 7.36 -4.37 -22.68
N VAL A 349 7.02 -5.49 -23.28
CA VAL A 349 7.78 -6.73 -23.22
C VAL A 349 8.54 -6.92 -24.52
N LEU A 350 9.86 -6.77 -24.49
CA LEU A 350 10.71 -7.02 -25.64
C LEU A 350 11.01 -8.53 -25.71
N THR A 351 10.17 -9.26 -26.45
CA THR A 351 10.35 -10.71 -26.68
C THR A 351 11.40 -11.00 -27.75
N ALA A 352 11.67 -10.01 -28.60
CA ALA A 352 12.75 -9.92 -29.57
C ALA A 352 14.14 -9.87 -28.91
N ASN A 353 15.08 -10.71 -29.34
CA ASN A 353 16.51 -10.60 -28.98
C ASN A 353 17.33 -10.31 -30.25
N PRO A 354 18.16 -9.26 -30.30
CA PRO A 354 18.96 -8.87 -31.47
C PRO A 354 19.77 -10.00 -32.13
N GLU A 355 20.22 -11.01 -31.38
CA GLU A 355 20.98 -12.14 -31.94
C GLU A 355 20.13 -13.32 -32.43
N ASN A 356 18.84 -13.38 -32.09
CA ASN A 356 17.89 -14.34 -32.68
C ASN A 356 17.32 -13.85 -34.03
N TRP A 357 17.66 -12.64 -34.47
CA TRP A 357 17.20 -12.06 -35.74
C TRP A 357 17.63 -12.84 -36.99
N HIS A 358 18.64 -13.70 -36.89
CA HIS A 358 19.15 -14.51 -38.01
C HIS A 358 18.86 -16.03 -37.88
N ALA A 359 18.33 -16.50 -36.75
CA ALA A 359 18.20 -17.95 -36.47
C ALA A 359 16.81 -18.53 -36.82
N LEU A 360 15.81 -17.71 -37.14
CA LEU A 360 14.51 -18.17 -37.65
C LEU A 360 14.51 -18.23 -39.18
N GLY A 361 15.39 -19.07 -39.72
CA GLY A 361 15.16 -19.67 -41.04
C GLY A 361 13.96 -20.63 -40.97
N SER A 362 13.29 -20.81 -42.09
CA SER A 362 11.95 -21.40 -42.32
C SER A 362 11.61 -22.77 -41.71
N ASP A 363 12.49 -23.41 -40.95
CA ASP A 363 12.44 -24.86 -40.77
C ASP A 363 12.25 -25.33 -39.31
N GLY A 364 11.89 -24.43 -38.38
CA GLY A 364 11.28 -24.83 -37.10
C GLY A 364 12.06 -25.87 -36.26
N VAL A 365 13.40 -25.86 -36.32
CA VAL A 365 14.22 -26.76 -35.50
C VAL A 365 14.53 -26.11 -34.15
N ALA A 366 14.33 -26.91 -33.10
CA ALA A 366 14.13 -26.54 -31.72
C ALA A 366 15.26 -25.74 -31.04
N ALA A 367 14.83 -24.81 -30.19
CA ALA A 367 15.60 -24.03 -29.22
C ALA A 367 16.41 -24.84 -28.17
N SER A 368 16.58 -26.16 -28.34
CA SER A 368 17.28 -27.01 -27.37
C SER A 368 18.77 -27.22 -27.69
N ALA A 369 19.21 -27.01 -28.93
CA ALA A 369 20.60 -27.29 -29.33
C ALA A 369 21.59 -26.15 -29.01
N LEU A 370 21.12 -24.91 -28.82
CA LEU A 370 21.97 -23.75 -28.48
C LEU A 370 22.24 -23.61 -26.98
N ALA A 371 21.49 -24.31 -26.13
CA ALA A 371 21.65 -24.24 -24.67
C ALA A 371 22.93 -24.94 -24.18
N GLU A 372 23.45 -25.94 -24.89
CA GLU A 372 24.67 -26.66 -24.50
C GLU A 372 25.96 -25.87 -24.74
N HIS A 373 25.91 -24.71 -25.39
CA HIS A 373 27.05 -23.79 -25.59
C HIS A 373 26.85 -22.43 -24.91
N ALA A 374 25.80 -22.25 -24.10
CA ALA A 374 25.45 -20.99 -23.43
C ALA A 374 26.35 -20.64 -22.21
N LEU A 375 27.38 -21.45 -21.94
CA LEU A 375 28.47 -21.16 -21.02
C LEU A 375 29.81 -21.31 -21.76
N GLY A 376 29.92 -20.70 -22.95
CA GLY A 376 31.22 -20.48 -23.60
C GLY A 376 31.97 -19.34 -22.92
N ASP A 377 33.30 -19.40 -22.94
CA ASP A 377 34.31 -18.54 -22.28
C ASP A 377 34.19 -17.00 -22.48
N GLU A 378 33.12 -16.48 -23.11
CA GLU A 378 32.99 -15.07 -23.51
C GLU A 378 31.70 -14.37 -23.02
N GLY A 379 31.19 -14.67 -21.82
CA GLY A 379 30.26 -13.77 -21.08
C GLY A 379 28.90 -13.46 -21.72
N CYS A 380 28.55 -14.02 -22.87
CA CYS A 380 27.27 -13.81 -23.56
C CYS A 380 26.17 -14.72 -22.99
N THR A 381 25.13 -14.12 -22.41
CA THR A 381 23.93 -14.84 -21.97
C THR A 381 22.89 -14.85 -23.09
N VAL A 382 23.08 -15.65 -24.14
CA VAL A 382 22.13 -15.71 -25.28
C VAL A 382 21.00 -16.70 -24.98
N LEU A 383 20.10 -16.30 -24.09
CA LEU A 383 18.90 -17.08 -23.76
C LEU A 383 17.63 -16.41 -24.31
N PRO A 384 16.66 -17.17 -24.86
CA PRO A 384 15.34 -16.65 -25.21
C PRO A 384 14.63 -15.98 -24.03
N TYR A 385 13.74 -15.02 -24.31
CA TYR A 385 12.99 -14.30 -23.25
C TYR A 385 12.25 -15.26 -22.32
N ASP A 386 11.50 -16.22 -22.88
CA ASP A 386 10.67 -17.15 -22.11
C ASP A 386 11.46 -18.20 -21.32
N SER A 387 12.80 -18.28 -21.47
CA SER A 387 13.64 -19.21 -20.68
C SER A 387 14.28 -18.56 -19.45
N ARG A 388 14.09 -17.24 -19.24
CA ARG A 388 14.73 -16.49 -18.16
C ARG A 388 13.81 -16.28 -16.96
N GLY A 389 14.38 -16.29 -15.75
CA GLY A 389 13.65 -16.15 -14.49
C GLY A 389 12.94 -14.80 -14.31
N TRP A 390 13.70 -13.70 -14.33
CA TRP A 390 13.19 -12.33 -14.16
C TRP A 390 12.11 -11.94 -15.20
N PRO A 391 12.35 -12.07 -16.52
CA PRO A 391 11.31 -11.93 -17.55
C PRO A 391 10.03 -12.74 -17.29
N THR A 392 10.18 -13.99 -16.83
CA THR A 392 9.02 -14.83 -16.48
C THR A 392 8.23 -14.23 -15.31
N PHE A 393 8.91 -13.76 -14.26
CA PHE A 393 8.28 -13.09 -13.13
C PHE A 393 7.53 -11.81 -13.56
N GLU A 394 8.21 -10.89 -14.23
CA GLU A 394 7.67 -9.60 -14.66
C GLU A 394 6.41 -9.77 -15.50
N ARG A 395 6.45 -10.70 -16.46
CA ARG A 395 5.31 -11.02 -17.31
C ARG A 395 4.13 -11.61 -16.53
N ASN A 396 4.38 -12.61 -15.68
CA ASN A 396 3.29 -13.25 -14.93
C ASN A 396 2.66 -12.30 -13.90
N VAL A 397 3.45 -11.38 -13.33
CA VAL A 397 2.97 -10.33 -12.44
C VAL A 397 2.07 -9.35 -13.19
N ALA A 398 2.51 -8.86 -14.36
CA ALA A 398 1.73 -7.94 -15.17
C ALA A 398 0.40 -8.55 -15.65
N GLU A 399 0.42 -9.86 -15.97
CA GLU A 399 -0.77 -10.59 -16.41
C GLU A 399 -1.86 -10.70 -15.33
N LEU A 400 -1.52 -10.58 -14.03
CA LEU A 400 -2.50 -10.63 -12.93
C LEU A 400 -3.55 -9.52 -13.04
N LEU A 401 -3.14 -8.30 -13.36
CA LEU A 401 -4.04 -7.13 -13.44
C LEU A 401 -4.58 -6.88 -14.84
N ALA A 402 -3.98 -7.50 -15.86
CA ALA A 402 -4.43 -7.37 -17.23
C ALA A 402 -5.88 -7.88 -17.39
N CYS A 403 -6.25 -8.91 -16.61
CA CYS A 403 -7.55 -9.56 -16.70
C CYS A 403 -8.75 -8.74 -16.19
N GLU A 404 -8.59 -7.51 -15.68
CA GLU A 404 -9.72 -6.73 -15.12
C GLU A 404 -10.60 -6.05 -16.20
N GLY A 405 -10.27 -6.19 -17.49
CA GLY A 405 -11.01 -5.57 -18.60
C GLY A 405 -10.59 -4.12 -18.86
N GLY A 406 -11.51 -3.26 -19.33
CA GLY A 406 -11.21 -1.87 -19.78
C GLY A 406 -10.52 -0.92 -18.77
N ALA A 407 -10.32 -1.34 -17.52
CA ALA A 407 -9.56 -0.64 -16.48
C ALA A 407 -8.26 -1.36 -16.05
N GLY A 408 -7.95 -2.51 -16.67
CA GLY A 408 -6.80 -3.36 -16.36
C GLY A 408 -5.52 -2.90 -17.06
N GLN A 409 -4.40 -3.44 -16.56
CA GLN A 409 -3.07 -3.17 -17.07
C GLN A 409 -2.92 -3.60 -18.54
N SER A 410 -2.25 -2.76 -19.35
CA SER A 410 -1.98 -3.07 -20.75
C SER A 410 -0.57 -3.64 -20.91
N ILE A 411 -0.44 -4.78 -21.59
CA ILE A 411 0.83 -5.45 -21.88
C ILE A 411 1.03 -5.47 -23.40
N LEU A 412 2.18 -5.02 -23.88
CA LEU A 412 2.56 -4.99 -25.30
C LEU A 412 3.73 -5.95 -25.54
N LEU A 413 3.56 -6.94 -26.40
CA LEU A 413 4.58 -7.93 -26.76
C LEU A 413 5.31 -7.49 -28.03
N ILE A 414 6.49 -6.90 -27.87
CA ILE A 414 7.30 -6.32 -28.93
C ILE A 414 8.19 -7.41 -29.55
N ASN A 415 7.88 -7.74 -30.81
CA ASN A 415 8.62 -8.69 -31.63
C ASN A 415 9.28 -8.03 -32.86
N ASP A 416 10.19 -8.76 -33.51
CA ASP A 416 11.02 -8.27 -34.63
C ASP A 416 10.20 -7.78 -35.82
N ASP A 417 9.15 -8.51 -36.14
CA ASP A 417 8.30 -8.24 -37.30
C ASP A 417 7.64 -6.88 -37.18
N ILE A 418 7.19 -6.53 -35.97
CA ILE A 418 6.57 -5.24 -35.70
C ILE A 418 7.62 -4.13 -35.67
N ILE A 419 8.78 -4.35 -35.03
CA ILE A 419 9.87 -3.34 -34.97
C ILE A 419 10.22 -2.82 -36.37
N LYS A 420 10.33 -3.72 -37.36
CA LYS A 420 10.64 -3.38 -38.76
C LYS A 420 9.56 -2.55 -39.45
N GLN A 421 8.32 -2.60 -38.97
CA GLN A 421 7.16 -1.97 -39.58
C GLN A 421 6.63 -0.76 -38.78
N LEU A 422 7.20 -0.47 -37.60
CA LEU A 422 6.71 0.59 -36.68
C LEU A 422 6.54 1.95 -37.36
N SER A 423 7.49 2.35 -38.22
CA SER A 423 7.46 3.64 -38.92
C SER A 423 6.29 3.81 -39.89
N SER A 424 5.57 2.74 -40.21
CA SER A 424 4.45 2.74 -41.15
C SER A 424 3.07 2.65 -40.49
N MET A 425 3.01 2.47 -39.16
CA MET A 425 1.77 2.24 -38.42
C MET A 425 1.44 3.39 -37.49
N ARG A 426 0.14 3.63 -37.28
CA ARG A 426 -0.33 4.55 -36.24
C ARG A 426 -0.34 3.87 -34.87
N TRP A 427 -0.26 4.65 -33.80
CA TRP A 427 -0.18 4.13 -32.44
C TRP A 427 -1.33 3.17 -32.07
N HIS A 428 -2.57 3.48 -32.44
CA HIS A 428 -3.71 2.58 -32.18
C HIS A 428 -3.57 1.21 -32.87
N GLU A 429 -3.00 1.17 -34.08
CA GLU A 429 -2.77 -0.06 -34.85
C GLU A 429 -1.64 -0.88 -34.22
N ILE A 430 -0.59 -0.19 -33.74
CA ILE A 430 0.51 -0.78 -32.98
C ILE A 430 -0.02 -1.42 -31.70
N MET A 431 -0.84 -0.67 -30.95
CA MET A 431 -1.47 -1.13 -29.71
C MET A 431 -2.31 -2.38 -29.92
N GLU A 432 -3.17 -2.43 -30.95
CA GLU A 432 -4.00 -3.60 -31.23
C GLU A 432 -3.16 -4.84 -31.60
N ARG A 433 -2.10 -4.67 -32.38
CA ARG A 433 -1.23 -5.78 -32.82
C ARG A 433 -0.33 -6.30 -31.70
N LEU A 434 0.17 -5.42 -30.84
CA LEU A 434 1.10 -5.78 -29.77
C LEU A 434 0.40 -6.27 -28.52
N LYS A 435 -0.90 -5.98 -28.33
CA LYS A 435 -1.61 -6.33 -27.10
C LYS A 435 -1.51 -7.83 -26.80
N ALA A 436 -0.95 -8.16 -25.65
CA ALA A 436 -0.82 -9.54 -25.20
C ALA A 436 -2.21 -10.20 -25.06
N LYS A 437 -2.32 -11.46 -25.48
CA LYS A 437 -3.45 -12.29 -25.08
C LYS A 437 -3.28 -12.69 -23.62
N GLN A 438 -4.27 -12.39 -22.80
CA GLN A 438 -4.18 -12.51 -21.34
C GLN A 438 -4.43 -13.96 -20.89
N ALA A 439 -3.38 -14.66 -20.45
CA ALA A 439 -3.55 -15.99 -19.88
C ALA A 439 -4.21 -15.89 -18.48
N PRO A 440 -4.95 -16.93 -18.04
CA PRO A 440 -5.39 -17.00 -16.66
C PRO A 440 -4.21 -16.98 -15.68
N PRO A 441 -4.31 -16.26 -14.55
CA PRO A 441 -3.32 -16.21 -13.49
C PRO A 441 -2.88 -17.59 -13.03
N LYS A 442 -1.58 -17.74 -12.76
CA LYS A 442 -1.04 -18.93 -12.13
C LYS A 442 -1.14 -18.79 -10.63
N VAL A 443 -1.67 -19.81 -9.96
CA VAL A 443 -1.55 -19.87 -8.50
C VAL A 443 -0.08 -20.02 -8.09
N PRO A 444 0.32 -19.56 -6.90
CA PRO A 444 1.72 -19.54 -6.47
C PRO A 444 2.47 -20.85 -6.69
N SER A 445 1.87 -22.00 -6.36
CA SER A 445 2.51 -23.31 -6.58
C SER A 445 2.82 -23.58 -8.06
N ALA A 446 1.89 -23.27 -8.96
CA ALA A 446 2.06 -23.46 -10.40
C ALA A 446 3.08 -22.46 -10.98
N PHE A 447 3.19 -21.27 -10.40
CA PHE A 447 4.24 -20.32 -10.75
C PHE A 447 5.61 -20.80 -10.28
N CYS A 448 5.73 -21.36 -9.06
CA CYS A 448 6.98 -21.95 -8.57
C CYS A 448 7.46 -23.07 -9.49
N ASP A 449 6.56 -23.97 -9.92
CA ASP A 449 6.87 -25.04 -10.88
C ASP A 449 7.36 -24.47 -12.22
N LEU A 450 6.72 -23.40 -12.71
CA LEU A 450 7.15 -22.73 -13.94
C LEU A 450 8.53 -22.10 -13.77
N LEU A 451 8.76 -21.39 -12.66
CA LEU A 451 9.99 -20.66 -12.42
C LEU A 451 11.18 -21.61 -12.24
N ALA A 452 10.97 -22.80 -11.68
CA ALA A 452 11.97 -23.85 -11.57
C ALA A 452 12.48 -24.36 -12.94
N THR A 453 11.74 -24.11 -14.03
CA THR A 453 12.18 -24.43 -15.40
C THR A 453 13.07 -23.35 -16.04
N LYS A 454 13.31 -22.23 -15.34
CA LYS A 454 13.97 -21.04 -15.90
C LYS A 454 15.43 -20.97 -15.49
N THR A 455 16.21 -20.26 -16.30
CA THR A 455 17.61 -19.98 -16.02
C THR A 455 17.77 -18.67 -15.24
N PHE A 456 18.67 -18.69 -14.27
CA PHE A 456 19.01 -17.56 -13.40
C PHE A 456 20.51 -17.29 -13.42
N SER A 457 20.88 -16.02 -13.50
CA SER A 457 22.28 -15.60 -13.32
C SER A 457 22.73 -15.77 -11.87
N ARG A 458 21.81 -15.55 -10.91
CA ARG A 458 22.03 -15.73 -9.46
C ARG A 458 20.97 -16.71 -8.93
N PRO A 459 21.33 -17.92 -8.47
CA PRO A 459 20.33 -18.90 -8.01
C PRO A 459 19.42 -18.42 -6.87
N ARG A 460 19.91 -17.51 -6.01
CA ARG A 460 19.14 -16.92 -4.89
C ARG A 460 17.95 -16.08 -5.36
N ASP A 461 17.99 -15.55 -6.58
CA ASP A 461 16.89 -14.75 -7.13
C ASP A 461 15.63 -15.60 -7.29
N MET A 462 15.75 -16.91 -7.54
CA MET A 462 14.58 -17.77 -7.72
C MET A 462 13.67 -17.79 -6.48
N GLU A 463 14.24 -17.96 -5.29
CA GLU A 463 13.47 -17.97 -4.03
C GLU A 463 12.82 -16.61 -3.77
N MET A 464 13.57 -15.53 -3.98
CA MET A 464 13.07 -14.15 -3.85
C MET A 464 11.87 -13.90 -4.78
N LEU A 465 11.96 -14.30 -6.05
CA LEU A 465 10.88 -14.11 -7.02
C LEU A 465 9.65 -14.97 -6.72
N GLN A 466 9.82 -16.19 -6.19
CA GLN A 466 8.70 -17.04 -5.76
C GLN A 466 7.93 -16.40 -4.61
N GLU A 467 8.64 -15.87 -3.62
CA GLU A 467 8.04 -15.16 -2.48
C GLU A 467 7.34 -13.88 -2.94
N ALA A 468 8.03 -13.06 -3.74
CA ALA A 468 7.47 -11.82 -4.28
C ALA A 468 6.20 -12.09 -5.12
N TYR A 469 6.19 -13.11 -5.98
CA TYR A 469 5.03 -13.45 -6.79
C TYR A 469 3.85 -13.88 -5.93
N SER A 470 4.10 -14.68 -4.89
CA SER A 470 3.06 -15.15 -3.97
C SER A 470 2.38 -13.97 -3.27
N VAL A 471 3.17 -13.01 -2.79
CA VAL A 471 2.67 -11.78 -2.15
C VAL A 471 1.82 -10.96 -3.13
N VAL A 472 2.34 -10.70 -4.34
CA VAL A 472 1.61 -9.93 -5.36
C VAL A 472 0.32 -10.64 -5.76
N PHE A 473 0.36 -11.97 -5.94
CA PHE A 473 -0.81 -12.78 -6.27
C PHE A 473 -1.90 -12.65 -5.20
N GLU A 474 -1.57 -12.78 -3.91
CA GLU A 474 -2.56 -12.64 -2.84
C GLU A 474 -3.13 -11.21 -2.79
N GLU A 475 -2.27 -10.19 -2.80
CA GLU A 475 -2.67 -8.79 -2.74
C GLU A 475 -3.56 -8.37 -3.92
N THR A 476 -3.31 -8.88 -5.13
CA THR A 476 -4.10 -8.56 -6.34
C THR A 476 -5.33 -9.44 -6.50
N MET A 477 -5.21 -10.76 -6.33
CA MET A 477 -6.30 -11.69 -6.60
C MET A 477 -7.39 -11.62 -5.53
N HIS A 478 -7.05 -11.38 -4.25
CA HIS A 478 -8.05 -11.27 -3.19
C HIS A 478 -9.01 -10.10 -3.41
N THR A 479 -8.50 -9.00 -3.96
CA THR A 479 -9.25 -7.76 -4.21
C THR A 479 -9.90 -7.72 -5.59
N MET A 480 -9.70 -8.76 -6.41
CA MET A 480 -10.17 -8.83 -7.78
C MET A 480 -11.70 -8.90 -7.86
N ARG A 481 -12.31 -7.95 -8.58
CA ARG A 481 -13.77 -7.87 -8.75
C ARG A 481 -14.26 -8.40 -10.09
N ASN A 482 -13.46 -8.24 -11.13
CA ASN A 482 -13.83 -8.63 -12.49
C ASN A 482 -12.69 -9.43 -13.10
N LEU A 483 -13.02 -10.58 -13.69
CA LEU A 483 -12.11 -11.35 -14.52
C LEU A 483 -12.67 -11.39 -15.94
N VAL A 484 -11.97 -10.79 -16.88
CA VAL A 484 -12.38 -10.63 -18.28
C VAL A 484 -11.34 -11.30 -19.17
N TYR A 485 -11.78 -12.28 -19.94
CA TYR A 485 -10.95 -13.02 -20.86
C TYR A 485 -11.66 -13.17 -22.20
N CYS A 486 -11.07 -12.60 -23.25
CA CYS A 486 -11.61 -12.63 -24.60
C CYS A 486 -10.67 -13.40 -25.54
N ASP A 487 -11.23 -14.24 -26.41
CA ASP A 487 -10.53 -14.85 -27.56
C ASP A 487 -9.27 -15.68 -27.24
N LEU A 488 -9.25 -16.31 -26.06
CA LEU A 488 -8.11 -17.13 -25.62
C LEU A 488 -7.98 -18.50 -26.30
N GLY A 489 -9.03 -18.98 -26.97
CA GLY A 489 -9.03 -20.36 -27.50
C GLY A 489 -8.88 -21.40 -26.39
N TRP A 490 -9.72 -21.28 -25.36
CA TRP A 490 -9.70 -22.08 -24.12
C TRP A 490 -9.37 -23.57 -24.32
N GLY A 491 -8.38 -24.04 -23.57
CA GLY A 491 -8.05 -25.47 -23.39
C GLY A 491 -8.04 -25.88 -21.91
N ASP A 492 -7.92 -27.18 -21.64
CA ASP A 492 -8.07 -27.77 -20.30
C ASP A 492 -7.13 -27.16 -19.26
N ARG A 493 -5.89 -26.85 -19.66
CA ARG A 493 -4.88 -26.27 -18.77
C ARG A 493 -5.24 -24.84 -18.36
N ALA A 494 -5.64 -24.00 -19.31
CA ALA A 494 -6.07 -22.62 -19.02
C ALA A 494 -7.34 -22.61 -18.14
N ALA A 495 -8.27 -23.53 -18.39
CA ALA A 495 -9.46 -23.68 -17.55
C ALA A 495 -9.12 -24.16 -16.12
N ALA A 496 -8.14 -25.05 -15.97
CA ALA A 496 -7.66 -25.50 -14.68
C ALA A 496 -6.96 -24.39 -13.90
N ASP A 497 -6.08 -23.62 -14.55
CA ASP A 497 -5.40 -22.46 -13.98
C ASP A 497 -6.44 -21.44 -13.47
N LEU A 498 -7.42 -21.07 -14.30
CA LEU A 498 -8.52 -20.19 -13.88
C LEU A 498 -9.32 -20.75 -12.69
N SER A 499 -9.65 -22.05 -12.74
CA SER A 499 -10.42 -22.70 -11.67
C SER A 499 -9.71 -22.69 -10.32
N LEU A 500 -8.37 -22.65 -10.31
CA LEU A 500 -7.58 -22.52 -9.09
C LEU A 500 -7.49 -21.05 -8.67
N ALA A 501 -7.20 -20.14 -9.61
CA ALA A 501 -7.07 -18.71 -9.35
C ALA A 501 -8.34 -18.08 -8.76
N VAL A 502 -9.53 -18.48 -9.25
CA VAL A 502 -10.82 -17.99 -8.75
C VAL A 502 -11.02 -18.28 -7.26
N LYS A 503 -10.40 -19.34 -6.71
CA LYS A 503 -10.53 -19.67 -5.28
C LYS A 503 -9.85 -18.65 -4.37
N ALA A 504 -8.89 -17.89 -4.90
CA ALA A 504 -8.23 -16.80 -4.19
C ALA A 504 -9.02 -15.49 -4.28
N CYS A 505 -10.02 -15.37 -5.16
CA CYS A 505 -10.75 -14.13 -5.33
C CYS A 505 -11.90 -14.01 -4.31
N PHE A 506 -11.72 -13.22 -3.26
CA PHE A 506 -12.74 -13.05 -2.21
C PHE A 506 -13.80 -12.02 -2.57
N LEU A 507 -13.47 -11.05 -3.41
CA LEU A 507 -14.35 -9.96 -3.83
C LEU A 507 -14.89 -10.11 -5.27
N LEU A 508 -14.75 -11.29 -5.89
CA LEU A 508 -15.11 -11.50 -7.28
C LEU A 508 -16.61 -11.35 -7.51
N VAL A 509 -16.98 -10.44 -8.42
CA VAL A 509 -18.37 -10.13 -8.77
C VAL A 509 -18.70 -10.62 -10.19
N ASN A 510 -17.75 -10.52 -11.12
CA ASN A 510 -17.99 -10.84 -12.53
C ASN A 510 -16.87 -11.70 -13.12
N ILE A 511 -17.26 -12.67 -13.97
CA ILE A 511 -16.34 -13.41 -14.84
C ILE A 511 -16.91 -13.39 -16.26
N GLU A 512 -16.16 -12.80 -17.18
CA GLU A 512 -16.48 -12.70 -18.59
C GLU A 512 -15.52 -13.55 -19.42
N LEU A 513 -16.08 -14.45 -20.24
CA LEU A 513 -15.35 -15.40 -21.07
C LEU A 513 -15.85 -15.30 -22.53
N GLU A 514 -15.36 -14.32 -23.29
CA GLU A 514 -15.76 -14.12 -24.69
C GLU A 514 -14.89 -14.93 -25.69
N GLY A 515 -15.40 -15.16 -26.91
CA GLY A 515 -14.70 -15.91 -27.97
C GLY A 515 -15.05 -17.41 -28.09
N TRP A 516 -16.10 -17.86 -27.38
CA TRP A 516 -16.51 -19.28 -27.28
C TRP A 516 -17.01 -19.93 -28.60
N ARG A 517 -17.22 -19.17 -29.67
CA ARG A 517 -18.06 -19.57 -30.82
C ARG A 517 -17.38 -20.33 -31.97
N ARG A 518 -16.06 -20.56 -31.99
CA ARG A 518 -15.40 -21.13 -33.20
C ARG A 518 -15.16 -22.65 -33.23
N TRP A 519 -15.49 -23.40 -32.18
CA TRP A 519 -15.31 -24.86 -32.14
C TRP A 519 -16.59 -25.68 -32.30
N ALA A 520 -17.70 -25.04 -32.70
CA ALA A 520 -19.01 -25.67 -32.77
C ALA A 520 -19.47 -25.98 -34.21
N PHE A 521 -18.59 -26.45 -35.09
CA PHE A 521 -19.01 -27.22 -36.28
C PHE A 521 -17.93 -28.24 -36.63
N GLY A 522 -18.12 -29.49 -36.20
CA GLY A 522 -17.32 -30.60 -36.73
C GLY A 522 -16.92 -31.73 -35.79
N ASN A 523 -17.48 -31.87 -34.58
CA ASN A 523 -17.73 -33.17 -33.94
C ASN A 523 -18.33 -32.94 -32.55
N ARG A 524 -19.33 -33.75 -32.19
CA ARG A 524 -19.94 -33.73 -30.86
C ARG A 524 -18.88 -34.09 -29.80
N SER A 525 -18.27 -33.09 -29.18
CA SER A 525 -17.66 -33.26 -27.86
C SER A 525 -18.72 -32.91 -26.81
N PRO A 526 -18.98 -33.76 -25.81
CA PRO A 526 -19.93 -33.45 -24.75
C PRO A 526 -19.47 -32.18 -24.03
N VAL A 527 -20.41 -31.40 -23.46
CA VAL A 527 -20.12 -30.36 -22.46
C VAL A 527 -18.98 -30.85 -21.58
N THR A 528 -17.82 -30.27 -21.79
CA THR A 528 -16.59 -30.92 -21.40
C THR A 528 -16.40 -30.77 -19.89
N THR A 529 -15.85 -31.81 -19.26
CA THR A 529 -15.70 -31.96 -17.80
C THR A 529 -15.11 -30.74 -17.08
N TRP A 530 -14.38 -29.87 -17.79
CA TRP A 530 -13.82 -28.63 -17.28
C TRP A 530 -14.83 -27.50 -17.02
N GLN A 531 -15.92 -27.39 -17.79
CA GLN A 531 -16.96 -26.37 -17.57
C GLN A 531 -17.64 -26.57 -16.21
N THR A 532 -17.89 -27.84 -15.86
CA THR A 532 -18.37 -28.24 -14.53
C THR A 532 -17.31 -27.97 -13.46
N LYS A 533 -16.01 -28.15 -13.71
CA LYS A 533 -14.95 -27.89 -12.72
C LYS A 533 -14.83 -26.42 -12.33
N VAL A 534 -14.90 -25.49 -13.30
CA VAL A 534 -14.86 -24.05 -13.02
C VAL A 534 -16.13 -23.64 -12.26
N ALA A 535 -17.31 -24.03 -12.74
CA ALA A 535 -18.58 -23.72 -12.07
C ALA A 535 -18.68 -24.33 -10.65
N VAL A 536 -18.22 -25.57 -10.45
CA VAL A 536 -18.18 -26.24 -9.14
C VAL A 536 -17.16 -25.61 -8.19
N SER A 537 -16.04 -25.12 -8.71
CA SER A 537 -15.06 -24.38 -7.90
C SER A 537 -15.60 -23.02 -7.47
N CYS A 538 -16.39 -22.36 -8.33
CA CYS A 538 -17.10 -21.13 -7.97
C CYS A 538 -18.24 -21.37 -6.96
N SER A 539 -18.81 -22.58 -6.90
CA SER A 539 -19.96 -22.90 -6.02
C SER A 539 -19.60 -23.33 -4.59
N LYS A 540 -18.31 -23.43 -4.24
CA LYS A 540 -17.85 -23.72 -2.87
C LYS A 540 -17.30 -22.43 -2.25
N PRO A 541 -18.09 -21.67 -1.48
CA PRO A 541 -17.62 -20.40 -0.95
C PRO A 541 -16.55 -20.61 0.13
N SER A 542 -15.52 -19.76 0.06
CA SER A 542 -14.60 -19.46 1.15
C SER A 542 -15.38 -18.90 2.37
N ARG A 543 -14.74 -18.92 3.54
CA ARG A 543 -15.30 -18.85 4.89
C ARG A 543 -16.05 -17.55 5.30
N THR A 544 -16.48 -16.68 4.39
CA THR A 544 -17.12 -15.40 4.71
C THR A 544 -18.51 -15.16 4.09
N ALA A 545 -19.10 -16.15 3.41
CA ALA A 545 -20.48 -16.03 2.93
C ALA A 545 -21.51 -16.17 4.08
N ARG A 546 -21.72 -15.12 4.88
CA ARG A 546 -22.90 -14.99 5.74
C ARG A 546 -24.02 -14.25 4.98
N HIS A 547 -25.21 -14.84 5.08
CA HIS A 547 -26.52 -14.39 4.57
C HIS A 547 -26.89 -14.79 3.13
N TRP A 548 -27.49 -15.98 3.04
CA TRP A 548 -28.59 -16.27 2.14
C TRP A 548 -29.88 -15.69 2.76
N LEU A 549 -30.50 -14.68 2.17
CA LEU A 549 -31.85 -14.27 2.55
C LEU A 549 -32.69 -13.83 1.33
N ARG A 550 -33.90 -14.39 1.30
CA ARG A 550 -35.01 -14.04 0.40
C ARG A 550 -35.57 -12.66 0.76
N SER A 551 -35.76 -11.79 -0.22
CA SER A 551 -36.81 -10.76 -0.23
C SER A 551 -37.12 -10.36 -1.68
N PRO A 552 -38.37 -10.00 -2.01
CA PRO A 552 -38.92 -10.09 -3.36
C PRO A 552 -38.52 -8.85 -4.18
N CYS A 553 -38.32 -9.06 -5.48
CA CYS A 553 -37.97 -8.08 -6.51
C CYS A 553 -36.46 -7.95 -6.79
N ALA A 554 -36.06 -8.57 -7.92
CA ALA A 554 -34.78 -8.52 -8.65
C ALA A 554 -33.68 -9.54 -8.24
N PRO A 555 -33.34 -10.51 -9.11
CA PRO A 555 -32.43 -11.61 -8.79
C PRO A 555 -30.95 -11.25 -9.05
N THR A 556 -30.08 -11.47 -8.07
CA THR A 556 -28.62 -11.47 -8.28
C THR A 556 -28.24 -12.73 -9.04
N VAL A 557 -28.01 -12.58 -10.35
CA VAL A 557 -27.60 -13.64 -11.28
C VAL A 557 -26.09 -13.65 -11.37
N TRP A 558 -25.45 -14.81 -11.18
CA TRP A 558 -24.12 -15.06 -11.75
C TRP A 558 -24.26 -15.06 -13.27
N VAL A 559 -23.85 -13.97 -13.93
CA VAL A 559 -23.93 -13.89 -15.39
C VAL A 559 -22.66 -14.56 -15.95
N ILE A 560 -22.66 -15.89 -16.01
CA ILE A 560 -21.86 -16.57 -17.04
C ILE A 560 -22.57 -16.25 -18.36
N ARG A 561 -22.12 -15.21 -19.06
CA ARG A 561 -22.63 -14.88 -20.39
C ARG A 561 -22.14 -15.94 -21.39
N ALA A 562 -22.82 -17.07 -21.42
CA ALA A 562 -22.72 -18.08 -22.46
C ALA A 562 -24.02 -18.10 -23.29
N PRO A 563 -23.97 -18.26 -24.62
CA PRO A 563 -25.16 -18.32 -25.47
C PRO A 563 -26.12 -19.42 -25.01
N ALA A 564 -27.43 -19.10 -25.01
CA ALA A 564 -28.52 -19.84 -24.38
C ALA A 564 -28.64 -21.35 -24.70
N THR A 565 -27.97 -21.84 -25.75
CA THR A 565 -27.98 -23.25 -26.16
C THR A 565 -27.13 -24.16 -25.29
N SER A 566 -26.25 -23.64 -24.43
CA SER A 566 -25.31 -24.42 -23.63
C SER A 566 -25.75 -24.74 -22.20
N LEU A 567 -26.72 -23.99 -21.67
CA LEU A 567 -27.26 -24.19 -20.31
C LEU A 567 -28.18 -25.40 -20.19
N ALA A 568 -28.63 -25.98 -21.32
CA ALA A 568 -29.51 -27.14 -21.33
C ALA A 568 -28.83 -28.43 -20.83
N THR A 569 -27.51 -28.56 -21.03
CA THR A 569 -26.74 -29.77 -20.70
C THR A 569 -26.22 -29.81 -19.26
N CYS A 570 -26.10 -28.66 -18.58
CA CYS A 570 -25.82 -28.61 -17.14
C CYS A 570 -27.00 -29.08 -16.27
N ARG A 571 -28.23 -29.02 -16.80
CA ARG A 571 -29.46 -29.42 -16.07
C ARG A 571 -29.47 -30.89 -15.65
N SER A 572 -28.78 -31.78 -16.36
CA SER A 572 -28.79 -33.22 -16.06
C SER A 572 -27.75 -33.67 -15.03
N VAL A 573 -26.73 -32.85 -14.73
CA VAL A 573 -25.60 -33.25 -13.86
C VAL A 573 -25.75 -32.72 -12.42
N CYS A 574 -26.47 -31.60 -12.22
CA CYS A 574 -26.50 -30.94 -10.91
C CYS A 574 -27.88 -30.87 -10.22
N GLY A 575 -28.95 -31.40 -10.81
CA GLY A 575 -30.25 -31.54 -10.10
C GLY A 575 -30.96 -30.22 -9.76
N TRP A 576 -30.78 -29.15 -10.53
CA TRP A 576 -31.49 -27.87 -10.29
C TRP A 576 -32.84 -27.86 -11.03
N ARG A 577 -33.95 -27.67 -10.29
CA ARG A 577 -35.29 -27.44 -10.86
C ARG A 577 -35.48 -25.96 -11.19
N SER A 578 -36.06 -25.68 -12.35
CA SER A 578 -36.46 -24.32 -12.76
C SER A 578 -37.71 -23.85 -12.03
N TRP A 579 -37.77 -22.56 -11.70
CA TRP A 579 -39.03 -21.82 -11.61
C TRP A 579 -39.01 -20.71 -12.67
N THR A 580 -40.17 -20.54 -13.30
CA THR A 580 -40.50 -19.64 -14.43
C THR A 580 -40.25 -18.19 -14.14
#